data_AF-A0A7X5BZK7-F1
#
_entry.id   AF-A0A7X5BZK7-F1
#
_cell.length_a   1.000
_cell.length_b   1.000
_cell.length_c   1.000
_cell.angle_alpha   90.00
_cell.angle_beta   90.00
_cell.angle_gamma   90.00
#
_symmetry.space_group_name_H-M   'P 1'
#
loop_
_entity.id
_entity.type
_entity.pdbx_description
1 polymer ?
#
loop_
_entity_poly.entity_id
_entity_poly.type
_entity_poly.pdbx_seq_one_letter_code
_entity_poly.pdbx_strand_id
1 'polypeptide(L)'
;MNKKKDMSMADHPDFDEASVIQGFDIELSEGNAQRIDRLVDDYEKGILNRVDEEYSVNSSFSDRLADGIARFGGSWVFIGYFGAVLVVWMIWNTLPFLSSMHFDEPPFILLNLCLSFLAAFQAPIIMMSQNRQNARDKHESVIDFAINYKAEQEIDDMQKHLHRIEENGVRNKEEFSHELLQIKQLLASIERKLSDQET
;
A
#
# COMPACT_ATOMS: atom_id res chain seq x y z
N MET A 1 -0.98 31.13 -62.14
CA MET A 1 -2.43 30.99 -62.38
C MET A 1 -2.67 29.74 -63.22
N ASN A 2 -3.73 28.98 -62.91
CA ASN A 2 -4.25 27.76 -63.58
C ASN A 2 -3.55 26.43 -63.19
N LYS A 3 -4.09 25.41 -62.49
CA LYS A 3 -5.40 24.74 -62.22
C LYS A 3 -5.51 23.36 -62.92
N LYS A 4 -5.70 22.33 -62.10
CA LYS A 4 -6.48 21.06 -62.26
C LYS A 4 -5.74 19.71 -62.21
N LYS A 5 -6.49 18.76 -61.60
CA LYS A 5 -6.41 17.28 -61.54
C LYS A 5 -5.60 16.72 -60.37
N ASP A 6 -6.05 15.72 -59.62
CA ASP A 6 -7.24 14.85 -59.71
C ASP A 6 -7.60 14.31 -58.30
N MET A 7 -8.81 13.78 -58.21
CA MET A 7 -9.53 13.25 -57.03
C MET A 7 -9.25 11.74 -56.82
N SER A 8 -9.05 11.29 -55.57
CA SER A 8 -9.24 9.90 -55.11
C SER A 8 -9.19 9.91 -53.56
N MET A 9 -10.30 9.85 -52.84
CA MET A 9 -11.01 8.66 -52.34
C MET A 9 -10.25 7.88 -51.24
N ALA A 10 -10.85 7.90 -50.05
CA ALA A 10 -10.74 6.98 -48.90
C ALA A 10 -9.41 6.87 -48.14
N ASP A 11 -9.42 7.27 -46.87
CA ASP A 11 -9.13 6.32 -45.79
C ASP A 11 -9.73 6.80 -44.46
N HIS A 12 -10.45 5.90 -43.80
CA HIS A 12 -10.90 6.10 -42.42
C HIS A 12 -9.68 5.96 -41.50
N PRO A 13 -9.50 6.82 -40.48
CA PRO A 13 -8.48 6.55 -39.48
C PRO A 13 -8.92 5.32 -38.66
N ASP A 14 -8.13 4.26 -38.82
CA ASP A 14 -8.13 3.06 -37.99
C ASP A 14 -7.86 3.49 -36.53
N PHE A 15 -8.83 3.24 -35.65
CA PHE A 15 -8.64 3.40 -34.20
C PHE A 15 -8.05 2.10 -33.63
N ASP A 16 -6.84 1.77 -34.07
CA ASP A 16 -5.98 0.74 -33.48
C ASP A 16 -4.77 1.44 -32.82
N GLU A 17 -5.05 2.17 -31.73
CA GLU A 17 -4.01 2.62 -30.82
C GLU A 17 -4.29 2.00 -29.45
N ALA A 18 -3.82 0.76 -29.32
CA ALA A 18 -3.70 0.06 -28.07
C ALA A 18 -2.98 0.96 -27.05
N SER A 19 -3.69 1.37 -26.01
CA SER A 19 -3.09 1.95 -24.82
C SER A 19 -2.34 0.86 -24.06
N VAL A 20 -1.11 0.60 -24.50
CA VAL A 20 -0.13 -0.19 -23.76
C VAL A 20 0.22 0.60 -22.49
N ILE A 21 -0.45 0.28 -21.38
CA ILE A 21 0.01 0.67 -20.05
C ILE A 21 1.14 -0.30 -19.68
N GLN A 22 2.37 0.18 -19.84
CA GLN A 22 3.60 -0.54 -19.53
C GLN A 22 3.97 -0.31 -18.06
N GLY A 23 4.07 -1.38 -17.25
CA GLY A 23 4.45 -1.21 -15.84
C GLY A 23 4.78 -2.45 -15.03
N PHE A 24 4.19 -3.62 -15.31
CA PHE A 24 4.49 -4.85 -14.57
C PHE A 24 4.18 -6.07 -15.44
N ASP A 25 5.16 -6.56 -16.20
CA ASP A 25 5.05 -7.83 -16.93
C ASP A 25 5.26 -9.01 -15.96
N ILE A 26 4.30 -9.21 -15.04
CA ILE A 26 4.15 -10.50 -14.37
C ILE A 26 3.17 -11.29 -15.22
N GLU A 27 3.70 -12.24 -15.99
CA GLU A 27 2.90 -13.23 -16.70
C GLU A 27 2.11 -14.03 -15.64
N LEU A 28 0.83 -13.70 -15.48
CA LEU A 28 -0.09 -14.37 -14.56
C LEU A 28 -0.45 -15.74 -15.14
N SER A 29 0.50 -16.67 -15.09
CA SER A 29 0.24 -18.09 -15.29
C SER A 29 -0.78 -18.55 -14.25
N GLU A 30 -1.76 -19.39 -14.61
CA GLU A 30 -2.83 -19.88 -13.71
C GLU A 30 -2.31 -20.45 -12.38
N GLY A 31 -1.06 -20.94 -12.36
CA GLY A 31 -0.38 -21.39 -11.13
C GLY A 31 0.05 -20.27 -10.18
N ASN A 32 0.28 -19.06 -10.66
CA ASN A 32 0.60 -17.88 -9.84
C ASN A 32 -0.67 -17.29 -9.22
N ALA A 33 -1.78 -17.24 -9.96
CA ALA A 33 -3.08 -16.80 -9.44
C ALA A 33 -3.54 -17.65 -8.25
N GLN A 34 -3.43 -18.99 -8.36
CA GLN A 34 -3.74 -19.90 -7.26
C GLN A 34 -2.80 -19.77 -6.05
N ARG A 35 -1.54 -19.37 -6.27
CA ARG A 35 -0.59 -19.11 -5.18
C ARG A 35 -0.93 -17.80 -4.48
N ILE A 36 -1.32 -16.76 -5.21
CA ILE A 36 -1.78 -15.51 -4.63
C ILE A 36 -3.08 -15.73 -3.84
N ASP A 37 -4.03 -16.50 -4.38
CA ASP A 37 -5.29 -16.78 -3.71
C ASP A 37 -5.09 -17.56 -2.40
N ARG A 38 -4.17 -18.55 -2.41
CA ARG A 38 -3.75 -19.24 -1.16
C ARG A 38 -3.03 -18.32 -0.19
N LEU A 39 -2.23 -17.36 -0.68
CA LEU A 39 -1.59 -16.38 0.17
C LEU A 39 -2.63 -15.46 0.80
N VAL A 40 -3.66 -15.02 0.06
CA VAL A 40 -4.76 -14.21 0.60
C VAL A 40 -5.55 -15.00 1.66
N ASP A 41 -5.89 -16.26 1.40
CA ASP A 41 -6.60 -17.15 2.34
C ASP A 41 -5.78 -17.47 3.62
N ASP A 42 -4.49 -17.76 3.48
CA ASP A 42 -3.59 -17.96 4.64
C ASP A 42 -3.40 -16.65 5.43
N TYR A 43 -3.50 -15.49 4.78
CA TYR A 43 -3.43 -14.19 5.43
C TYR A 43 -4.74 -13.79 6.11
N GLU A 44 -5.92 -14.14 5.60
CA GLU A 44 -7.20 -13.89 6.30
C GLU A 44 -7.24 -14.62 7.64
N LYS A 45 -6.83 -15.90 7.65
CA LYS A 45 -6.61 -16.67 8.88
C LYS A 45 -5.46 -16.09 9.71
N GLY A 46 -4.44 -15.57 9.04
CA GLY A 46 -3.29 -14.92 9.65
C GLY A 46 -3.63 -13.62 10.39
N ILE A 47 -4.52 -12.77 9.89
CA ILE A 47 -4.92 -11.51 10.55
C ILE A 47 -5.70 -11.83 11.83
N LEU A 48 -6.64 -12.78 11.78
CA LEU A 48 -7.38 -13.23 12.96
C LEU A 48 -6.46 -13.83 14.01
N ASN A 49 -5.50 -14.67 13.59
CA ASN A 49 -4.51 -15.22 14.51
C ASN A 49 -3.51 -14.18 15.00
N ARG A 50 -3.16 -13.15 14.22
CA ARG A 50 -2.13 -12.15 14.56
C ARG A 50 -2.67 -11.05 15.47
N VAL A 51 -3.97 -10.75 15.43
CA VAL A 51 -4.64 -9.96 16.49
C VAL A 51 -4.58 -10.68 17.84
N ASP A 52 -4.68 -12.02 17.83
CA ASP A 52 -4.50 -12.84 19.03
C ASP A 52 -3.00 -13.07 19.39
N GLU A 53 -2.12 -13.20 18.41
CA GLU A 53 -0.69 -13.53 18.59
C GLU A 53 0.17 -12.31 18.95
N GLU A 54 -0.18 -11.12 18.48
CA GLU A 54 0.40 -9.86 18.95
C GLU A 54 0.08 -9.58 20.43
N TYR A 55 -0.93 -10.27 20.99
CA TYR A 55 -1.19 -10.35 22.43
C TYR A 55 -0.52 -11.54 23.13
N SER A 56 -0.17 -12.63 22.42
CA SER A 56 0.34 -13.87 23.02
C SER A 56 1.84 -14.11 22.89
N VAL A 57 2.60 -13.29 22.15
CA VAL A 57 4.07 -13.25 22.30
C VAL A 57 4.38 -12.55 23.61
N ASN A 58 4.31 -13.35 24.67
CA ASN A 58 4.87 -13.13 25.98
C ASN A 58 6.07 -12.19 25.90
N SER A 59 5.85 -10.94 26.29
CA SER A 59 6.86 -9.90 26.24
C SER A 59 8.08 -10.38 27.01
N SER A 60 9.16 -10.74 26.31
CA SER A 60 10.42 -10.98 26.98
C SER A 60 10.74 -9.70 27.77
N PHE A 61 11.13 -9.85 29.04
CA PHE A 61 11.44 -8.72 29.92
C PHE A 61 12.46 -7.76 29.26
N SER A 62 13.35 -8.32 28.44
CA SER A 62 14.31 -7.58 27.60
C SER A 62 13.65 -6.61 26.62
N ASP A 63 12.54 -7.00 26.00
CA ASP A 63 11.93 -6.26 24.91
C ASP A 63 11.16 -5.06 25.45
N ARG A 64 10.47 -5.26 26.59
CA ARG A 64 9.82 -4.17 27.34
C ARG A 64 10.82 -3.18 27.92
N LEU A 65 11.96 -3.69 28.41
CA LEU A 65 13.03 -2.84 28.92
C LEU A 65 13.66 -2.03 27.77
N ALA A 66 13.93 -2.66 26.63
CA ALA A 66 14.46 -1.98 25.44
C ALA A 66 13.49 -0.92 24.91
N ASP A 67 12.18 -1.20 24.87
CA ASP A 67 11.15 -0.23 24.50
C ASP A 67 11.10 0.97 25.45
N GLY A 68 11.18 0.71 26.76
CA GLY A 68 11.23 1.75 27.78
C GLY A 68 12.47 2.63 27.63
N ILE A 69 13.65 2.03 27.44
CA ILE A 69 14.92 2.74 27.27
C ILE A 69 14.94 3.53 25.96
N ALA A 70 14.45 2.97 24.85
CA ALA A 70 14.40 3.67 23.56
C ALA A 70 13.48 4.90 23.61
N ARG A 71 12.30 4.77 24.24
CA ARG A 71 11.37 5.89 24.44
C ARG A 71 11.93 6.96 25.37
N PHE A 72 12.61 6.55 26.44
CA PHE A 72 13.19 7.48 27.41
C PHE A 72 14.42 8.20 26.84
N GLY A 73 15.33 7.47 26.19
CA GLY A 73 16.56 8.00 25.59
C GLY A 73 16.34 8.89 24.38
N GLY A 74 15.20 8.76 23.67
CA GLY A 74 14.82 9.60 22.54
C GLY A 74 14.12 10.92 22.91
N SER A 75 13.85 11.18 24.19
CA SER A 75 13.11 12.37 24.63
C SER A 75 14.02 13.59 24.79
N TRP A 76 13.56 14.74 24.31
CA TRP A 76 14.20 16.05 24.50
C TRP A 76 14.41 16.40 25.99
N VAL A 77 13.53 15.93 26.87
CA VAL A 77 13.64 16.17 28.32
C VAL A 77 14.80 15.38 28.94
N PHE A 78 15.06 14.15 28.47
CA PHE A 78 16.17 13.33 28.95
C PHE A 78 17.51 13.97 28.62
N ILE A 79 17.65 14.50 27.40
CA ILE A 79 18.87 15.19 26.96
C ILE A 79 19.16 16.42 27.84
N GLY A 80 18.13 17.20 28.17
CA GLY A 80 18.25 18.33 29.09
C GLY A 80 18.67 17.93 30.51
N TYR A 81 18.03 16.90 31.08
CA TYR A 81 18.39 16.37 32.40
C TYR A 81 19.82 15.81 32.44
N PHE A 82 20.19 15.02 31.44
CA PHE A 82 21.52 14.42 31.32
C PHE A 82 22.62 15.50 31.24
N GLY A 83 22.41 16.52 30.42
CA GLY A 83 23.32 17.68 30.33
C GLY A 83 23.44 18.44 31.66
N ALA A 84 22.33 18.65 32.37
CA ALA A 84 22.35 19.29 33.69
C ALA A 84 23.16 18.50 34.72
N VAL A 85 23.02 17.17 34.75
CA VAL A 85 23.82 16.30 35.62
C VAL A 85 25.32 16.41 35.31
N LEU A 86 25.71 16.46 34.04
CA LEU A 86 27.11 16.65 33.64
C LEU A 86 27.66 18.00 34.12
N VAL A 87 26.89 19.08 33.95
CA VAL A 87 27.28 20.42 34.43
C VAL A 87 27.42 20.44 35.95
N VAL A 88 26.48 19.84 36.68
CA VAL A 88 26.55 19.72 38.15
C VAL A 88 27.79 18.92 38.58
N TRP A 89 28.10 17.82 37.89
CA TRP A 89 29.29 17.01 38.15
C TRP A 89 30.60 17.78 37.94
N MET A 90 30.68 18.53 36.85
CA MET A 90 31.84 19.39 36.56
C MET A 90 32.00 20.48 37.64
N ILE A 91 30.91 21.14 38.03
CA ILE A 91 30.93 22.17 39.08
C ILE A 91 31.38 21.55 40.41
N TRP A 92 30.83 20.39 40.79
CA TRP A 92 31.18 19.69 42.02
C TRP A 92 32.68 19.34 42.09
N ASN A 93 33.26 18.84 41.00
CA ASN A 93 34.67 18.45 40.95
C ASN A 93 35.65 19.62 40.73
N THR A 94 35.18 20.78 40.24
CA THR A 94 36.02 21.97 40.00
C THR A 94 36.02 22.95 41.18
N LEU A 95 35.03 22.87 42.09
CA LEU A 95 34.92 23.82 43.20
C LEU A 95 36.04 23.61 44.24
N PRO A 96 36.88 24.64 44.47
CA PRO A 96 38.08 24.52 45.31
C PRO A 96 37.79 24.31 46.81
N PHE A 97 36.53 24.43 47.23
CA PHE A 97 36.12 24.19 48.61
C PHE A 97 35.99 22.69 48.94
N LEU A 98 35.85 21.81 47.94
CA LEU A 98 35.82 20.35 48.08
C LEU A 98 37.18 19.68 47.78
N SER A 99 38.24 20.47 47.63
CA SER A 99 39.57 20.03 47.17
C SER A 99 40.32 19.02 48.03
N SER A 100 39.80 18.66 49.21
CA SER A 100 40.38 17.58 50.01
C SER A 100 40.02 16.18 49.47
N MET A 101 39.11 16.09 48.50
CA MET A 101 38.64 14.83 47.92
C MET A 101 38.37 14.98 46.41
N HIS A 102 39.39 15.41 45.63
CA HIS A 102 39.27 15.46 44.17
C HIS A 102 39.18 14.04 43.61
N PHE A 103 37.98 13.65 43.20
CA PHE A 103 37.72 12.34 42.61
C PHE A 103 37.97 12.33 41.09
N ASP A 104 37.73 13.46 40.39
CA ASP A 104 37.94 13.62 38.95
C ASP A 104 38.46 15.03 38.60
N GLU A 105 39.78 15.23 38.68
CA GLU A 105 40.43 16.52 38.42
C GLU A 105 40.49 16.84 36.90
N PRO A 106 40.44 18.12 36.48
CA PRO A 106 40.56 18.49 35.07
C PRO A 106 41.80 17.85 34.44
N PRO A 107 41.68 17.08 33.33
CA PRO A 107 40.65 17.16 32.29
C PRO A 107 39.47 16.16 32.36
N PHE A 108 39.06 15.67 33.55
CA PHE A 108 37.90 14.78 33.77
C PHE A 108 37.98 13.41 33.08
N ILE A 109 38.98 12.61 33.43
CA ILE A 109 39.24 11.31 32.78
C ILE A 109 38.13 10.29 33.02
N LEU A 110 37.50 10.30 34.22
CA LEU A 110 36.46 9.34 34.58
C LEU A 110 35.15 9.65 33.85
N LEU A 111 34.79 10.93 33.78
CA LEU A 111 33.63 11.38 33.01
C LEU A 111 33.79 11.05 31.52
N ASN A 112 34.97 11.28 30.97
CA ASN A 112 35.27 10.95 29.58
C ASN A 112 35.18 9.43 29.30
N LEU A 113 35.68 8.60 30.22
CA LEU A 113 35.58 7.14 30.13
C LEU A 113 34.11 6.68 30.16
N CYS A 114 33.30 7.21 31.09
CA CYS A 114 31.88 6.88 31.19
C CYS A 114 31.09 7.28 29.93
N LEU A 115 31.32 8.48 29.40
CA LEU A 115 30.65 8.95 28.18
C LEU A 115 31.03 8.10 26.97
N SER A 116 32.31 7.71 26.85
CA SER A 116 32.78 6.85 25.76
C SER A 116 32.11 5.47 25.79
N PHE A 117 32.00 4.89 26.99
CA PHE A 117 31.31 3.62 27.18
C PHE A 117 29.81 3.74 26.86
N LEU A 118 29.15 4.79 27.34
CA LEU A 118 27.73 5.04 27.07
C LEU A 118 27.45 5.17 25.57
N ALA A 119 28.30 5.91 24.85
CA ALA A 119 28.20 6.06 23.40
C ALA A 119 28.42 4.74 22.65
N ALA A 120 29.35 3.89 23.11
CA ALA A 120 29.60 2.59 22.50
C ALA A 120 28.40 1.64 22.59
N PHE A 121 27.66 1.67 23.71
CA PHE A 121 26.44 0.87 23.89
C PHE A 121 25.21 1.43 23.18
N GLN A 122 25.23 2.72 22.83
CA GLN A 122 24.11 3.39 22.19
C GLN A 122 23.84 2.84 20.78
N ALA A 123 24.88 2.64 19.96
CA ALA A 123 24.71 2.23 18.57
C ALA A 123 24.05 0.83 18.41
N PRO A 124 24.43 -0.22 19.16
CA PRO A 124 23.75 -1.52 19.11
C PRO A 124 22.30 -1.47 19.60
N ILE A 125 22.01 -0.70 20.66
CA ILE A 125 20.63 -0.57 21.19
C ILE A 125 19.74 0.12 20.16
N ILE A 126 20.23 1.19 19.53
CA ILE A 126 19.52 1.86 18.44
C ILE A 126 19.33 0.88 17.28
N MET A 127 20.36 0.13 16.88
CA MET A 127 20.29 -0.84 15.80
C MET A 127 19.31 -1.97 16.08
N MET A 128 19.23 -2.47 17.32
CA MET A 128 18.24 -3.47 17.72
C MET A 128 16.81 -2.92 17.67
N SER A 129 16.60 -1.69 18.15
CA SER A 129 15.31 -1.02 18.07
C SER A 129 14.88 -0.78 16.61
N GLN A 130 15.81 -0.33 15.76
CA GLN A 130 15.59 -0.13 14.34
C GLN A 130 15.31 -1.44 13.61
N ASN A 131 16.09 -2.50 13.86
CA ASN A 131 15.89 -3.79 13.22
C ASN A 131 14.49 -4.37 13.49
N ARG A 132 13.96 -4.14 14.71
CA ARG A 132 12.60 -4.55 15.08
C ARG A 132 11.52 -3.69 14.42
N GLN A 133 11.73 -2.37 14.31
CA GLN A 133 10.80 -1.49 13.56
C GLN A 133 10.78 -1.87 12.08
N ASN A 134 11.95 -2.00 11.44
CA ASN A 134 12.06 -2.41 10.04
C ASN A 134 11.40 -3.76 9.74
N ALA A 135 11.46 -4.71 10.68
CA ALA A 135 10.78 -6.00 10.54
C ALA A 135 9.24 -5.85 10.55
N ARG A 136 8.70 -4.97 11.42
CA ARG A 136 7.27 -4.64 11.46
C ARG A 136 6.86 -3.89 10.18
N ASP A 137 7.60 -2.87 9.80
CA ASP A 137 7.32 -2.05 8.61
C ASP A 137 7.32 -2.89 7.32
N LYS A 138 8.28 -3.82 7.20
CA LYS A 138 8.33 -4.75 6.06
C LYS A 138 7.10 -5.64 6.03
N HIS A 139 6.68 -6.14 7.18
CA HIS A 139 5.53 -7.02 7.28
C HIS A 139 4.22 -6.28 6.95
N GLU A 140 4.05 -5.05 7.46
CA GLU A 140 2.94 -4.16 7.12
C GLU A 140 2.91 -3.84 5.62
N SER A 141 4.06 -3.54 5.00
CA SER A 141 4.13 -3.25 3.56
C SER A 141 3.69 -4.42 2.67
N VAL A 142 3.94 -5.67 3.11
CA VAL A 142 3.50 -6.86 2.37
C VAL A 142 1.98 -7.02 2.47
N ILE A 143 1.39 -6.67 3.61
CA ILE A 143 -0.06 -6.70 3.81
C ILE A 143 -0.73 -5.66 2.93
N ASP A 144 -0.24 -4.42 2.96
CA ASP A 144 -0.78 -3.34 2.14
C ASP A 144 -0.72 -3.69 0.65
N PHE A 145 0.37 -4.31 0.20
CA PHE A 145 0.48 -4.81 -1.17
C PHE A 145 -0.59 -5.86 -1.49
N ALA A 146 -0.80 -6.85 -0.61
CA ALA A 146 -1.78 -7.91 -0.84
C ALA A 146 -3.23 -7.37 -0.88
N ILE A 147 -3.57 -6.43 0.01
CA ILE A 147 -4.90 -5.78 0.03
C ILE A 147 -5.12 -5.00 -1.27
N ASN A 148 -4.15 -4.19 -1.69
CA ASN A 148 -4.26 -3.41 -2.92
C ASN A 148 -4.39 -4.31 -4.15
N TYR A 149 -3.61 -5.41 -4.20
CA TYR A 149 -3.73 -6.38 -5.29
C TYR A 149 -5.11 -7.04 -5.33
N LYS A 150 -5.68 -7.40 -4.17
CA LYS A 150 -7.04 -7.98 -4.11
C LYS A 150 -8.11 -6.97 -4.54
N ALA A 151 -7.98 -5.71 -4.12
CA ALA A 151 -8.89 -4.64 -4.53
C ALA A 151 -8.83 -4.41 -6.05
N GLU A 152 -7.64 -4.44 -6.65
CA GLU A 152 -7.46 -4.35 -8.10
C GLU A 152 -8.15 -5.51 -8.83
N GLN A 153 -7.99 -6.74 -8.33
CA GLN A 153 -8.67 -7.91 -8.89
C GLN A 153 -10.21 -7.79 -8.81
N GLU A 154 -10.74 -7.35 -7.67
CA GLU A 154 -12.19 -7.14 -7.51
C GLU A 154 -12.73 -6.06 -8.45
N ILE A 155 -11.96 -4.99 -8.69
CA ILE A 155 -12.32 -3.95 -9.66
C ILE A 155 -12.37 -4.52 -11.08
N ASP A 156 -11.37 -5.32 -11.49
CA ASP A 156 -11.36 -5.96 -12.81
C ASP A 156 -12.56 -6.91 -12.98
N ASP A 157 -12.88 -7.71 -11.96
CA ASP A 157 -14.05 -8.59 -11.98
C ASP A 157 -15.37 -7.80 -12.06
N MET A 158 -15.47 -6.70 -11.33
CA MET A 158 -16.61 -5.78 -11.44
C MET A 158 -16.72 -5.19 -12.85
N GLN A 159 -15.61 -4.76 -13.47
CA GLN A 159 -15.59 -4.23 -14.83
C GLN A 159 -16.07 -5.26 -15.85
N LYS A 160 -15.62 -6.51 -15.75
CA LYS A 160 -16.10 -7.63 -16.59
C LYS A 160 -17.60 -7.86 -16.41
N HIS A 161 -18.09 -7.78 -15.18
CA HIS A 161 -19.52 -7.91 -14.88
C HIS A 161 -20.32 -6.75 -15.50
N LEU A 162 -19.84 -5.51 -15.40
CA LEU A 162 -20.46 -4.34 -16.04
C LEU A 162 -20.50 -4.48 -17.56
N HIS A 163 -19.39 -4.84 -18.22
CA HIS A 163 -19.35 -5.02 -19.67
C HIS A 163 -20.34 -6.09 -20.15
N ARG A 164 -20.45 -7.20 -19.41
CA ARG A 164 -21.43 -8.26 -19.73
C ARG A 164 -22.88 -7.79 -19.55
N ILE A 165 -23.16 -6.95 -18.54
CA ILE A 165 -24.49 -6.35 -18.35
C ILE A 165 -24.79 -5.39 -19.50
N GLU A 166 -23.82 -4.57 -19.91
CA GLU A 166 -23.94 -3.64 -21.02
C GLU A 166 -24.20 -4.37 -22.34
N GLU A 167 -23.42 -5.42 -22.65
CA GLU A 167 -23.60 -6.25 -23.84
C GLU A 167 -25.00 -6.88 -23.87
N ASN A 168 -25.44 -7.47 -22.76
CA ASN A 168 -26.79 -8.04 -22.65
C ASN A 168 -27.86 -6.96 -22.83
N GLY A 169 -27.66 -5.76 -22.29
CA GLY A 169 -28.57 -4.63 -22.45
C GLY A 169 -28.70 -4.18 -23.91
N VAL A 170 -27.59 -4.13 -24.65
CA VAL A 170 -27.58 -3.83 -26.08
C VAL A 170 -28.31 -4.90 -26.88
N ARG A 171 -28.00 -6.18 -26.64
CA ARG A 171 -28.67 -7.31 -27.31
C ARG A 171 -30.18 -7.31 -27.09
N ASN A 172 -30.63 -7.09 -25.85
CA ASN A 172 -32.05 -7.05 -25.53
C ASN A 172 -32.77 -5.89 -26.25
N LYS A 173 -32.10 -4.75 -26.41
CA LYS A 173 -32.63 -3.60 -27.16
C LYS A 173 -32.73 -3.89 -28.66
N GLU A 174 -31.77 -4.60 -29.23
CA GLU A 174 -31.81 -5.03 -30.63
C GLU A 174 -32.94 -6.04 -30.89
N GLU A 175 -33.07 -7.05 -30.02
CA GLU A 175 -34.17 -8.04 -30.08
C GLU A 175 -35.54 -7.35 -30.02
N PHE A 176 -35.74 -6.45 -29.06
CA PHE A 176 -37.00 -5.71 -28.93
C PHE A 176 -37.28 -4.83 -30.16
N SER A 177 -36.25 -4.21 -30.74
CA SER A 177 -36.38 -3.40 -31.96
C SER A 177 -36.79 -4.27 -33.16
N HIS A 178 -36.24 -5.48 -33.28
CA HIS A 178 -36.63 -6.44 -34.30
C HIS A 178 -38.07 -6.93 -34.14
N GLU A 179 -38.49 -7.26 -32.92
CA GLU A 179 -39.88 -7.65 -32.63
C GLU A 179 -40.87 -6.54 -32.97
N LEU A 180 -40.58 -5.28 -32.60
CA LEU A 180 -41.42 -4.14 -32.95
C LEU A 180 -41.55 -3.94 -34.46
N LEU A 181 -40.47 -4.15 -35.21
CA LEU A 181 -40.48 -4.09 -36.68
C LEU A 181 -41.35 -5.19 -37.28
N GLN A 182 -41.25 -6.42 -36.78
CA GLN A 182 -42.10 -7.54 -37.23
C GLN A 182 -43.58 -7.27 -36.97
N ILE A 183 -43.93 -6.78 -35.76
CA ILE A 183 -45.31 -6.43 -35.43
C ILE A 183 -45.84 -5.34 -36.36
N LYS A 184 -45.05 -4.29 -36.63
CA LYS A 184 -45.44 -3.24 -37.59
C LYS A 184 -45.68 -3.80 -39.00
N GLN A 185 -44.83 -4.70 -39.47
CA GLN A 185 -44.99 -5.34 -40.78
C GLN A 185 -46.25 -6.23 -40.84
N LEU A 186 -46.52 -7.01 -39.78
CA LEU A 186 -47.72 -7.83 -39.69
C LEU A 186 -48.98 -6.98 -39.69
N LEU A 187 -49.04 -5.91 -38.89
CA LEU A 187 -50.17 -4.98 -38.89
C LEU A 187 -50.40 -4.37 -40.28
N ALA A 188 -49.33 -3.91 -40.95
CA ALA A 188 -49.43 -3.37 -42.30
C ALA A 188 -49.93 -4.41 -43.32
N SER A 189 -49.58 -5.69 -43.15
CA SER A 189 -50.07 -6.78 -44.02
C SER A 189 -51.54 -7.11 -43.79
N ILE A 190 -52.01 -7.04 -42.53
CA ILE A 190 -53.41 -7.25 -42.17
C ILE A 190 -54.26 -6.10 -42.70
N GLU A 191 -53.79 -4.86 -42.57
CA GLU A 191 -54.52 -3.68 -43.06
C GLU A 191 -54.68 -3.70 -44.59
N ARG A 192 -53.65 -4.12 -45.34
CA ARG A 192 -53.79 -4.34 -46.79
C ARG A 192 -54.83 -5.43 -47.11
N LYS A 193 -54.80 -6.55 -46.39
CA LYS A 193 -55.76 -7.65 -46.62
C LYS A 193 -57.21 -7.25 -46.30
N LEU A 194 -57.43 -6.41 -45.28
CA LEU A 194 -58.74 -5.85 -44.96
C LEU A 194 -59.21 -4.89 -46.06
N SER A 195 -58.32 -4.03 -46.56
CA SER A 195 -58.62 -3.13 -47.68
C SER A 195 -58.98 -3.85 -48.98
N ASP A 196 -58.33 -4.99 -49.28
CA ASP A 196 -58.60 -5.79 -50.48
C ASP A 196 -59.90 -6.61 -50.37
N GLN A 197 -60.46 -6.77 -49.16
CA GLN A 197 -61.69 -7.55 -48.90
C GLN A 197 -62.97 -6.67 -48.95
N GLU A 198 -62.84 -5.34 -48.88
CA GLU A 198 -63.94 -4.38 -48.96
C GLU A 198 -64.26 -3.90 -50.40
N THR A 199 -63.48 -4.34 -51.41
CA THR A 199 -63.71 -4.10 -52.85
C THR A 199 -64.23 -5.33 -53.58
#